data_AF-A0A2H0Q571-F1
#
_entry.id   AF-A0A2H0Q571-F1
#
_cell.length_a   1.000
_cell.length_b   1.000
_cell.length_c   1.000
_cell.angle_alpha   90.00
_cell.angle_beta   90.00
_cell.angle_gamma   90.00
#
_symmetry.space_group_name_H-M   'P 1'
#
loop_
_entity.id
_entity.type
_entity.pdbx_description
1 polymer ?
#
loop_
_entity_poly.entity_id
_entity_poly.type
_entity_poly.pdbx_seq_one_letter_code
_entity_poly.pdbx_strand_id
1 'polypeptide(L)'
;MKKNKKLTEKKVETFLKDANEALNAHPKDVKVRVTTMIDSDVLEELRAMAEREGVGYQTLLNLKLREVILGEKIVNKNIIRLISDKINKLEKKIDSLSKRA
;
A
#
# COMPACT_ATOMS: atom_id res chain seq x y z
N MET A 1 0.21 -18.86 -44.40
CA MET A 1 1.48 -18.46 -43.74
C MET A 1 1.19 -17.31 -42.78
N LYS A 2 1.22 -17.53 -41.46
CA LYS A 2 0.99 -16.45 -40.47
C LYS A 2 2.25 -15.58 -40.41
N LYS A 3 2.13 -14.30 -40.78
CA LYS A 3 3.23 -13.33 -40.79
C LYS A 3 3.75 -13.17 -39.36
N ASN A 4 5.02 -13.55 -39.11
CA ASN A 4 5.70 -13.26 -37.86
C ASN A 4 5.86 -11.76 -37.70
N LYS A 5 5.05 -11.15 -36.83
CA LYS A 5 5.12 -9.74 -36.47
C LYS A 5 6.38 -9.56 -35.62
N LYS A 6 7.49 -9.15 -36.25
CA LYS A 6 8.73 -8.79 -35.53
C LYS A 6 8.36 -7.82 -34.40
N LEU A 7 8.67 -8.20 -33.16
CA LEU A 7 8.55 -7.32 -32.01
C LEU A 7 9.54 -6.17 -32.23
N THR A 8 9.04 -4.95 -32.26
CA THR A 8 9.88 -3.74 -32.32
C THR A 8 10.79 -3.69 -31.11
N GLU A 9 12.04 -3.25 -31.27
CA GLU A 9 13.03 -3.14 -30.19
C GLU A 9 12.47 -2.44 -28.94
N LYS A 10 11.71 -1.36 -29.14
CA LYS A 10 11.02 -0.63 -28.08
C LYS A 10 10.03 -1.48 -27.25
N LYS A 11 9.37 -2.46 -27.88
CA LYS A 11 8.48 -3.41 -27.17
C LYS A 11 9.26 -4.47 -26.42
N VAL A 12 10.39 -4.92 -26.97
CA VAL A 12 11.29 -5.86 -26.28
C VAL A 12 11.88 -5.17 -25.05
N GLU A 13 12.33 -3.93 -25.19
CA GLU A 13 12.88 -3.11 -24.11
C GLU A 13 11.87 -2.83 -23.01
N THR A 14 10.63 -2.48 -23.37
CA THR A 14 9.55 -2.29 -22.38
C THR A 14 9.25 -3.60 -21.64
N PHE A 15 9.18 -4.73 -22.36
CA PHE A 15 8.92 -6.04 -21.75
C PHE A 15 10.05 -6.48 -20.81
N LEU A 16 11.31 -6.21 -21.18
CA LEU A 16 12.47 -6.48 -20.34
C LEU A 16 12.52 -5.55 -19.14
N LYS A 17 12.10 -4.29 -19.27
CA LYS A 17 11.99 -3.35 -18.16
C LYS A 17 10.94 -3.83 -17.15
N ASP A 18 9.74 -4.16 -17.62
CA ASP A 18 8.64 -4.64 -16.78
C ASP A 18 9.01 -5.97 -16.09
N ALA A 19 9.72 -6.87 -16.80
CA ALA A 19 10.20 -8.12 -16.23
C ALA A 19 11.28 -7.90 -15.17
N ASN A 20 12.22 -6.98 -15.38
CA ASN A 20 13.24 -6.63 -14.39
C ASN A 20 12.63 -5.91 -13.18
N GLU A 21 11.61 -5.08 -13.38
CA GLU A 21 10.89 -4.40 -12.30
C GLU A 21 10.09 -5.42 -11.46
N ALA A 22 9.50 -6.43 -12.10
CA ALA A 22 8.86 -7.56 -11.42
C ALA A 22 9.86 -8.47 -10.69
N LEU A 23 11.06 -8.67 -11.24
CA LEU A 23 12.12 -9.47 -10.62
C LEU A 23 12.75 -8.77 -9.39
N ASN A 24 12.80 -7.43 -9.42
CA ASN A 24 13.32 -6.59 -8.34
C ASN A 24 12.25 -6.17 -7.32
N ALA A 25 10.98 -6.60 -7.50
CA ALA A 25 9.94 -6.41 -6.51
C ALA A 25 10.29 -7.23 -5.26
N HIS A 26 10.27 -6.59 -4.08
CA HIS A 26 10.58 -7.28 -2.83
C HIS A 26 9.61 -8.45 -2.64
N PRO A 27 10.00 -9.55 -1.94
CA PRO A 27 9.07 -10.64 -1.60
C PRO A 27 7.80 -10.18 -0.86
N LYS A 28 7.80 -8.95 -0.31
CA LYS A 28 6.63 -8.27 0.27
C LYS A 28 5.55 -7.84 -0.75
N ASP A 29 5.83 -7.86 -2.06
CA ASP A 29 4.98 -7.27 -3.10
C ASP A 29 4.16 -8.28 -3.92
N VAL A 30 4.34 -9.60 -3.71
CA VAL A 30 3.58 -10.62 -4.45
C VAL A 30 2.51 -11.24 -3.54
N LYS A 31 1.25 -10.84 -3.74
CA LYS A 31 0.10 -11.44 -3.03
C LYS A 31 0.00 -12.92 -3.40
N VAL A 32 0.09 -13.80 -2.42
CA VAL A 32 -0.12 -15.24 -2.62
C VAL A 32 -1.61 -15.58 -2.48
N ARG A 33 -2.16 -16.33 -3.44
CA ARG A 33 -3.52 -16.88 -3.31
C ARG A 33 -3.49 -18.08 -2.38
N VAL A 34 -4.23 -18.00 -1.28
CA VAL A 34 -4.43 -19.09 -0.34
C VAL A 34 -5.93 -19.41 -0.24
N THR A 35 -6.26 -20.69 -0.13
CA THR A 35 -7.63 -21.12 0.18
C THR A 35 -7.68 -21.42 1.68
N THR A 36 -8.60 -20.76 2.40
CA THR A 36 -8.81 -20.97 3.84
C THR A 36 -10.31 -20.93 4.13
N MET A 37 -10.74 -21.67 5.14
CA MET A 37 -12.06 -21.47 5.74
C MET A 37 -11.99 -20.29 6.72
N ILE A 38 -13.04 -19.48 6.77
CA ILE A 38 -13.23 -18.37 7.70
C ILE A 38 -14.68 -18.46 8.16
N ASP A 39 -14.91 -18.24 9.45
CA ASP A 39 -16.27 -18.23 9.99
C ASP A 39 -17.13 -17.14 9.31
N SER A 40 -18.40 -17.46 9.08
CA SER A 40 -19.29 -16.62 8.26
C SER A 40 -19.51 -15.25 8.88
N ASP A 41 -19.72 -15.21 10.20
CA ASP A 41 -19.89 -13.99 10.99
C ASP A 41 -18.65 -13.09 10.94
N VAL A 42 -17.46 -13.68 11.02
CA VAL A 42 -16.18 -12.96 10.90
C VAL A 42 -16.03 -12.35 9.51
N LEU A 43 -16.39 -13.08 8.45
CA LEU A 43 -16.30 -12.58 7.08
C LEU A 43 -17.30 -11.44 6.82
N GLU A 44 -18.51 -11.53 7.37
CA GLU A 44 -19.53 -10.50 7.25
C GLU A 44 -19.12 -9.20 7.97
N GLU A 45 -18.66 -9.29 9.22
CA GLU A 45 -18.21 -8.12 9.96
C GLU A 45 -17.00 -7.47 9.28
N LEU A 46 -16.06 -8.26 8.74
CA LEU A 46 -14.92 -7.74 8.00
C LEU A 46 -15.33 -6.96 6.75
N ARG A 47 -16.38 -7.40 6.04
CA ARG A 47 -16.93 -6.66 4.89
C ARG A 47 -17.56 -5.35 5.34
N ALA A 48 -18.36 -5.37 6.40
CA ALA A 48 -18.99 -4.17 6.95
C ALA A 48 -17.95 -3.15 7.47
N MET A 49 -16.85 -3.62 8.09
CA MET A 49 -15.72 -2.76 8.47
C MET A 49 -15.05 -2.14 7.24
N ALA A 50 -14.79 -2.93 6.20
CA ALA A 50 -14.13 -2.46 4.99
C ALA A 50 -14.96 -1.40 4.26
N GLU A 51 -16.28 -1.57 4.19
CA GLU A 51 -17.21 -0.58 3.64
C GLU A 51 -17.20 0.73 4.43
N ARG A 52 -17.23 0.67 5.77
CA ARG A 52 -17.13 1.86 6.64
C ARG A 52 -15.82 2.62 6.44
N GLU A 53 -14.72 1.90 6.18
CA GLU A 53 -13.40 2.48 5.93
C GLU A 53 -13.17 2.88 4.46
N GLY A 54 -14.09 2.54 3.55
CA GLY A 54 -13.95 2.82 2.12
C GLY A 54 -12.83 2.03 1.43
N VAL A 55 -12.49 0.84 1.94
CA VAL A 55 -11.45 -0.04 1.39
C VAL A 55 -12.03 -1.41 1.02
N GLY A 56 -11.32 -2.17 0.17
CA GLY A 56 -11.73 -3.54 -0.15
C GLY A 56 -11.49 -4.50 1.03
N TYR A 57 -12.39 -5.47 1.25
CA TYR A 57 -12.30 -6.43 2.37
C TYR A 57 -10.96 -7.19 2.41
N GLN A 58 -10.39 -7.56 1.25
CA GLN A 58 -9.10 -8.25 1.19
C GLN A 58 -7.94 -7.33 1.60
N THR A 59 -8.05 -6.02 1.34
CA THR A 59 -7.07 -5.03 1.81
C THR A 59 -7.13 -4.91 3.32
N LEU A 60 -8.34 -4.79 3.87
CA LEU A 60 -8.53 -4.73 5.32
C LEU A 60 -8.08 -6.03 6.02
N LEU A 61 -8.39 -7.19 5.44
CA LEU A 61 -7.93 -8.49 5.93
C LEU A 61 -6.41 -8.54 6.07
N ASN A 62 -5.70 -8.25 4.98
CA ASN A 62 -4.24 -8.28 4.97
C ASN A 62 -3.64 -7.25 5.93
N LEU A 63 -4.27 -6.08 6.06
CA LEU A 63 -3.83 -5.04 6.97
C LEU A 63 -3.94 -5.50 8.44
N LYS A 64 -5.07 -6.12 8.80
CA LYS A 64 -5.28 -6.69 10.14
C LYS A 64 -4.38 -7.87 10.42
N LEU A 65 -4.15 -8.76 9.45
CA LEU A 65 -3.21 -9.87 9.61
C LEU A 65 -1.77 -9.36 9.80
N ARG A 66 -1.35 -8.31 9.07
CA ARG A 66 -0.03 -7.69 9.26
C ARG A 66 0.10 -7.04 10.64
N GLU A 67 -0.95 -6.35 11.10
CA GLU A 67 -1.00 -5.75 12.43
C GLU A 67 -0.80 -6.80 13.52
N VAL A 68 -1.53 -7.92 13.44
CA VAL A 68 -1.50 -8.97 14.47
C VAL A 68 -0.26 -9.86 14.38
N ILE A 69 0.13 -10.30 13.18
CA ILE A 69 1.20 -11.29 12.99
C ILE A 69 2.58 -10.62 12.96
N LEU A 70 2.70 -9.47 12.30
CA LEU A 70 3.99 -8.78 12.11
C LEU A 70 4.17 -7.60 13.08
N GLY A 71 3.16 -7.25 13.89
CA GLY A 71 3.19 -6.06 14.72
C GLY A 71 3.25 -4.76 13.91
N GLU A 72 2.96 -4.80 12.61
CA GLU A 72 2.97 -3.62 11.74
C GLU A 72 1.76 -2.74 12.14
N LYS A 73 1.99 -1.69 12.94
CA LYS A 73 0.93 -0.71 13.22
C LYS A 73 0.41 -0.15 11.89
N ILE A 74 -0.91 -0.03 11.78
CA ILE A 74 -1.57 0.66 10.67
C ILE A 74 -1.20 2.14 10.78
N VAL A 75 -0.05 2.50 10.23
CA VAL A 75 0.34 3.89 10.13
C VAL A 75 -0.07 4.36 8.75
N ASN A 76 -1.23 5.01 8.69
CA ASN A 76 -1.64 5.70 7.50
C ASN A 76 -0.57 6.76 7.20
N LYS A 77 0.31 6.46 6.23
CA LYS A 77 1.44 7.32 5.86
C LYS A 77 0.98 8.74 5.52
N ASN A 78 -0.25 8.89 5.01
CA ASN A 78 -0.83 10.20 4.76
C ASN A 78 -1.14 10.95 6.06
N ILE A 79 -1.65 10.27 7.09
CA ILE A 79 -1.88 10.87 8.42
C ILE A 79 -0.55 11.25 9.08
N ILE A 80 0.47 10.38 9.05
CA ILE A 80 1.80 10.73 9.59
C ILE A 80 2.32 11.98 8.89
N ARG A 81 2.30 12.01 7.56
CA ARG A 81 2.77 13.16 6.78
C ARG A 81 2.02 14.44 7.15
N LEU A 82 0.69 14.38 7.26
CA LEU A 82 -0.15 15.50 7.70
C LEU A 82 0.21 16.00 9.10
N ILE A 83 0.47 15.07 10.03
CA ILE A 83 0.88 15.40 11.40
C ILE A 83 2.27 16.05 11.37
N SER A 84 3.23 15.47 10.66
CA SER A 84 4.57 16.03 10.50
C SER A 84 4.55 17.43 9.86
N ASP A 85 3.73 17.65 8.84
CA ASP A 85 3.57 18.95 8.19
C ASP A 85 2.97 19.99 9.14
N LYS A 86 2.01 19.60 9.98
CA LYS A 86 1.43 20.47 11.01
C LYS A 86 2.44 20.80 12.10
N ILE A 87 3.21 19.83 12.59
CA ILE A 87 4.26 20.03 13.59
C ILE A 87 5.30 21.02 13.07
N ASN A 88 5.82 20.81 11.86
CA ASN A 88 6.78 21.73 11.23
C ASN A 88 6.25 23.17 11.11
N LYS A 89 4.96 23.35 10.80
CA LYS A 89 4.34 24.68 10.76
C LYS A 89 4.25 25.32 12.14
N LEU A 90 3.94 24.55 13.18
CA LEU A 90 3.88 25.02 14.55
C LEU A 90 5.27 25.42 15.06
N GLU A 91 6.30 24.61 14.80
CA GLU A 91 7.69 24.90 15.16
C GLU A 91 8.17 26.21 14.55
N LYS A 92 7.91 26.44 13.25
CA LYS A 92 8.22 27.72 12.59
C LYS A 92 7.49 28.91 13.21
N LYS A 93 6.24 28.70 13.64
CA LYS A 93 5.42 29.74 14.27
C LYS A 93 5.98 30.09 15.66
N ILE A 94 6.37 29.10 16.45
CA ILE A 94 7.03 29.27 17.74
C ILE A 94 8.36 30.02 17.59
N ASP A 95 9.22 29.63 16.64
CA ASP A 95 10.49 30.31 16.38
C ASP A 95 10.29 31.78 15.99
N SER A 96 9.26 32.05 15.17
CA SER A 96 8.92 33.43 14.77
C SER A 96 8.36 34.29 15.91
N LEU A 97 7.77 33.67 16.95
CA LEU A 97 7.25 34.35 18.13
C LEU A 97 8.34 34.55 19.18
N SER A 98 9.23 33.58 19.35
CA SER A 98 10.36 33.65 20.27
C SER A 98 11.41 34.68 19.84
N LYS A 99 11.47 35.03 18.54
CA LYS A 99 12.32 36.12 18.01
C LYS A 99 11.70 37.52 18.13
N ARG A 100 10.43 37.63 18.54
CA ARG A 100 9.72 38.90 18.72
C ARG A 100 9.52 39.30 20.19
N ALA A 101 9.83 38.38 21.12
CA ALA A 101 9.88 38.64 22.56
C ALA A 101 11.31 39.00 22.96
#